data_AF-A0A924JNV6-F1
#
_entry.id   AF-A0A924JNV6-F1
#
_cell.length_a   1.000
_cell.length_b   1.000
_cell.length_c   1.000
_cell.angle_alpha   90.00
_cell.angle_beta   90.00
_cell.angle_gamma   90.00
#
_symmetry.space_group_name_H-M   'P 1'
#
loop_
_entity.id
_entity.type
_entity.pdbx_description
1 polymer ?
#
loop_
_entity_poly.entity_id
_entity_poly.type
_entity_poly.pdbx_seq_one_letter_code
_entity_poly.pdbx_strand_id
1 'polypeptide(L)'
;NDKLKEQRIEVAAVLQGSPIKDLKKAIGINDRYVFINELFRGDENMYERSIKTINAFSIYPEAEYWIQREMKTKLGWTEDTEAVRLFDQLVKRRFS
;
A
#
# COMPACT_ATOMS: atom_id res chain seq x y z
N ASN A 1 18.11 -28.06 -3.64
CA ASN A 1 17.76 -26.80 -2.95
C ASN A 1 17.56 -25.61 -3.89
N ASP A 2 17.96 -25.70 -5.17
CA ASP A 2 17.84 -24.55 -6.10
C ASP A 2 16.44 -24.34 -6.69
N LYS A 3 15.71 -25.41 -7.03
CA LYS A 3 14.35 -25.31 -7.62
C LYS A 3 13.31 -24.62 -6.73
N LEU A 4 13.43 -24.76 -5.40
CA LEU A 4 12.54 -24.09 -4.45
C LEU A 4 12.83 -22.58 -4.33
N LYS A 5 14.06 -22.17 -4.62
CA LYS A 5 14.51 -20.76 -4.55
C LYS A 5 14.11 -20.00 -5.80
N GLU A 6 14.26 -20.61 -6.98
CA GLU A 6 13.81 -20.04 -8.27
C GLU A 6 12.28 -19.83 -8.31
N GLN A 7 11.48 -20.81 -7.89
CA GLN A 7 10.02 -20.64 -7.84
C GLN A 7 9.58 -19.51 -6.90
N ARG A 8 10.29 -19.29 -5.78
CA ARG A 8 9.98 -18.16 -4.88
C ARG A 8 10.34 -16.81 -5.50
N ILE A 9 11.42 -16.73 -6.27
CA ILE A 9 11.84 -15.51 -6.97
C ILE A 9 10.86 -15.19 -8.10
N GLU A 10 10.44 -16.18 -8.89
CA GLU A 10 9.43 -15.99 -9.95
C GLU A 10 8.08 -15.59 -9.38
N VAL A 11 7.59 -16.23 -8.32
CA VAL A 11 6.31 -15.86 -7.69
C VAL A 11 6.39 -14.46 -7.06
N ALA A 12 7.51 -14.10 -6.42
CA ALA A 12 7.72 -12.76 -5.90
C ALA A 12 7.79 -11.70 -7.03
N ALA A 13 8.43 -12.01 -8.15
CA ALA A 13 8.52 -11.13 -9.32
C ALA A 13 7.17 -10.98 -10.05
N VAL A 14 6.40 -12.06 -10.19
CA VAL A 14 5.04 -12.07 -10.78
C VAL A 14 4.06 -11.31 -9.89
N LEU A 15 4.20 -11.43 -8.56
CA LEU A 15 3.45 -10.61 -7.60
C LEU A 15 3.88 -9.14 -7.65
N GLN A 16 5.16 -8.83 -7.89
CA GLN A 16 5.62 -7.44 -8.04
C GLN A 16 5.17 -6.78 -9.36
N GLY A 17 4.96 -7.55 -10.42
CA GLY A 17 4.62 -7.03 -11.76
C GLY A 17 3.14 -7.01 -12.14
N SER A 18 2.24 -7.58 -11.33
CA SER A 18 0.81 -7.58 -11.65
C SER A 18 0.13 -6.28 -11.21
N PRO A 19 -0.46 -5.50 -12.14
CA PRO A 19 -1.15 -4.26 -11.81
C PRO A 19 -2.29 -4.50 -10.85
N ILE A 20 -2.33 -3.74 -9.76
CA ILE A 20 -3.47 -3.74 -8.86
C ILE A 20 -4.56 -2.89 -9.50
N LYS A 21 -5.72 -3.45 -9.81
CA LYS A 21 -6.87 -2.65 -10.31
C LYS A 21 -7.61 -1.92 -9.20
N ASP A 22 -7.61 -2.51 -8.01
CA ASP A 22 -8.36 -2.02 -6.86
C ASP A 22 -7.49 -2.20 -5.61
N LEU A 23 -6.96 -1.09 -5.09
CA LEU A 23 -6.10 -1.08 -3.92
C LEU A 23 -6.79 -1.75 -2.71
N LYS A 24 -8.10 -1.54 -2.54
CA LYS A 24 -8.86 -2.11 -1.42
C LYS A 24 -8.88 -3.63 -1.45
N LYS A 25 -8.94 -4.23 -2.65
CA LYS A 25 -8.97 -5.69 -2.83
C LYS A 25 -7.58 -6.33 -2.74
N ALA A 26 -6.53 -5.57 -3.02
CA ALA A 26 -5.16 -6.06 -2.96
C ALA A 26 -4.58 -6.08 -1.54
N ILE A 27 -5.13 -5.27 -0.62
CA ILE A 27 -4.71 -5.26 0.78
C ILE A 27 -5.34 -6.47 1.50
N GLY A 28 -4.50 -7.38 2.00
CA GLY A 28 -4.94 -8.54 2.77
C GLY A 28 -5.48 -8.14 4.15
N ILE A 29 -6.20 -9.06 4.81
CA ILE A 29 -6.80 -8.80 6.14
C ILE A 29 -5.73 -8.43 7.18
N ASN A 30 -4.56 -9.10 7.14
CA ASN A 30 -3.46 -8.83 8.06
C ASN A 30 -2.87 -7.44 7.82
N ASP A 31 -2.57 -7.09 6.57
CA ASP A 31 -2.03 -5.78 6.20
C ASP A 31 -3.01 -4.67 6.54
N ARG A 32 -4.32 -4.89 6.33
CA ARG A 32 -5.39 -3.96 6.74
C ARG A 32 -5.33 -3.70 8.24
N TYR A 33 -5.20 -4.74 9.05
CA TYR A 33 -5.10 -4.59 10.51
C TYR A 33 -3.84 -3.81 10.92
N VAL A 34 -2.69 -4.12 10.32
CA VAL A 34 -1.43 -3.40 10.56
C VAL A 34 -1.57 -1.92 10.19
N PHE A 35 -2.06 -1.62 8.99
CA PHE A 35 -2.24 -0.24 8.54
C PHE A 35 -3.18 0.53 9.48
N ILE A 36 -4.36 -0.02 9.81
CA ILE A 36 -5.31 0.65 10.70
C ILE A 36 -4.64 1.03 12.03
N ASN A 37 -3.90 0.10 12.64
CA ASN A 37 -3.30 0.35 13.95
C ASN A 37 -2.07 1.26 13.89
N GLU A 38 -1.15 1.00 12.97
CA GLU A 38 0.16 1.68 12.94
C GLU A 38 0.10 3.02 12.20
N LEU A 39 -0.69 3.10 11.14
CA LEU A 39 -0.74 4.26 10.26
C LEU A 39 -1.97 5.13 10.55
N PHE A 40 -3.10 4.54 10.91
CA PHE A 40 -4.35 5.28 11.16
C PHE A 40 -4.73 5.36 12.64
N ARG A 41 -3.86 4.92 13.56
CA ARG A 41 -4.06 5.00 15.02
C ARG A 41 -5.38 4.37 15.49
N GLY A 42 -5.83 3.31 14.82
CA GLY A 42 -7.09 2.63 15.08
C GLY A 42 -8.32 3.21 14.35
N ASP A 43 -8.18 4.31 13.60
CA ASP A 43 -9.31 4.91 12.86
C ASP A 43 -9.60 4.17 11.55
N GLU A 44 -10.42 3.11 11.64
CA GLU A 44 -10.89 2.34 10.49
C GLU A 44 -11.67 3.19 9.48
N ASN A 45 -12.43 4.20 9.93
CA ASN A 45 -13.19 5.06 9.03
C ASN A 45 -12.25 5.95 8.19
N MET A 46 -11.19 6.47 8.80
CA MET A 46 -10.18 7.24 8.08
C MET A 46 -9.41 6.35 7.10
N TYR A 47 -9.06 5.13 7.49
CA TYR A 47 -8.46 4.14 6.60
C TYR A 47 -9.35 3.91 5.35
N GLU A 48 -10.61 3.53 5.54
CA GLU A 48 -11.53 3.22 4.43
C GLU A 48 -11.72 4.40 3.48
N ARG A 49 -11.88 5.62 4.02
CA ARG A 49 -11.97 6.84 3.20
C ARG A 49 -10.69 7.10 2.43
N SER A 50 -9.53 6.93 3.06
CA SER A 50 -8.23 7.20 2.43
C SER A 50 -7.95 6.20 1.30
N ILE A 51 -8.22 4.90 1.52
CA ILE A 51 -8.09 3.89 0.47
C ILE A 51 -9.03 4.20 -0.70
N LYS A 52 -10.27 4.59 -0.44
CA LYS A 52 -11.22 4.98 -1.49
C LYS A 52 -10.71 6.18 -2.30
N THR A 53 -10.20 7.22 -1.63
CA THR A 53 -9.64 8.40 -2.28
C THR A 53 -8.43 8.03 -3.14
N ILE A 54 -7.47 7.28 -2.59
CA ILE A 54 -6.27 6.86 -3.32
C ILE A 54 -6.65 6.06 -4.56
N ASN A 55 -7.57 5.11 -4.44
CA ASN A 55 -7.99 4.24 -5.53
C ASN A 55 -8.71 4.98 -6.66
N ALA A 56 -9.21 6.20 -6.40
CA ALA A 56 -9.94 7.03 -7.35
C ALA A 56 -9.02 7.99 -8.15
N PHE A 57 -7.74 8.15 -7.78
CA PHE A 57 -6.81 8.90 -8.61
C PHE A 57 -6.57 8.19 -9.95
N SER A 58 -6.19 8.98 -10.96
CA SER A 58 -5.92 8.47 -12.30
C SER A 58 -4.45 8.08 -12.49
N ILE A 59 -3.54 8.77 -11.79
CA ILE A 59 -2.09 8.59 -11.95
C ILE A 59 -1.36 8.60 -10.61
N TYR A 60 -0.19 7.95 -10.57
CA TYR A 60 0.64 7.84 -9.37
C TYR A 60 1.02 9.20 -8.74
N PRO A 61 1.47 10.22 -9.50
CA PRO A 61 1.93 11.47 -8.89
C PRO A 61 0.84 12.21 -8.08
N GLU A 62 -0.43 12.15 -8.53
CA GLU A 62 -1.55 12.75 -7.79
C GLU A 62 -1.80 12.03 -6.46
N ALA A 63 -1.78 10.70 -6.49
CA ALA A 63 -1.94 9.87 -5.30
C ALA A 63 -0.78 10.07 -4.31
N GLU A 64 0.47 10.07 -4.79
CA GLU A 64 1.67 10.28 -3.99
C GLU A 64 1.66 11.65 -3.31
N TYR A 65 1.34 12.72 -4.07
CA TYR A 65 1.22 14.06 -3.51
C TYR A 65 0.16 14.15 -2.41
N TRP A 66 -1.00 13.52 -2.63
CA TRP A 66 -2.07 13.49 -1.63
C TRP A 66 -1.64 12.72 -0.36
N ILE A 67 -1.00 11.55 -0.52
CA ILE A 67 -0.48 10.74 0.60
C ILE A 67 0.55 11.55 1.42
N GLN A 68 1.46 12.26 0.75
CA GLN A 68 2.48 13.08 1.43
C GLN A 68 1.83 14.15 2.31
N ARG A 69 0.85 14.89 1.78
CA ARG A 69 0.18 15.98 2.53
C ARG A 69 -0.78 15.46 3.59
N GLU A 70 -1.67 14.55 3.23
CA GLU A 70 -2.82 14.20 4.06
C GLU A 70 -2.53 13.09 5.05
N MET A 71 -1.51 12.26 4.78
CA MET A 71 -1.18 11.11 5.61
C MET A 71 0.17 11.32 6.28
N LYS A 72 1.26 11.39 5.51
CA LYS A 72 2.61 11.52 6.07
C LYS A 72 2.78 12.80 6.90
N THR A 73 2.34 13.93 6.37
CA THR A 73 2.43 15.22 7.09
C THR A 73 1.40 15.35 8.21
N LYS A 74 0.10 15.15 7.94
CA LYS A 74 -0.96 15.40 8.93
C LYS A 74 -1.06 14.32 10.01
N LEU A 75 -0.87 13.05 9.66
CA LEU A 75 -0.88 11.95 10.64
C LEU A 75 0.50 11.67 11.24
N GLY A 76 1.55 12.27 10.69
CA GLY A 76 2.92 12.11 11.17
C GLY A 76 3.47 10.71 10.91
N TRP A 77 3.18 10.12 9.75
CA TRP A 77 3.75 8.82 9.42
C TRP A 77 5.27 8.93 9.31
N THR A 78 5.98 7.97 9.90
CA THR A 78 7.43 7.88 9.80
C THR A 78 7.80 7.04 8.58
N GLU A 79 8.45 7.65 7.58
CA GLU A 79 8.70 7.04 6.27
C GLU A 79 9.53 5.75 6.32
N ASP A 80 10.36 5.58 7.35
CA ASP A 80 11.24 4.41 7.48
C ASP A 80 10.55 3.17 8.08
N THR A 81 9.31 3.30 8.57
CA THR A 81 8.57 2.17 9.13
C THR A 81 8.22 1.16 8.05
N GLU A 82 8.16 -0.12 8.43
CA GLU A 82 7.82 -1.21 7.52
C GLU A 82 6.39 -1.04 6.96
N ALA A 83 5.45 -0.61 7.80
CA ALA A 83 4.08 -0.34 7.39
C ALA A 83 3.97 0.75 6.30
N VAL A 84 4.71 1.87 6.43
CA VAL A 84 4.71 2.92 5.38
C VAL A 84 5.32 2.41 4.09
N ARG A 85 6.45 1.68 4.16
CA ARG A 85 7.09 1.11 2.96
C ARG A 85 6.20 0.11 2.25
N LEU A 86 5.52 -0.77 2.99
CA LEU A 86 4.57 -1.72 2.42
C LEU A 86 3.37 -1.00 1.77
N PHE A 87 2.83 0.01 2.44
CA PHE A 87 1.73 0.82 1.91
C PHE A 87 2.13 1.53 0.60
N ASP A 88 3.27 2.21 0.57
CA ASP A 88 3.79 2.90 -0.61
C ASP A 88 4.03 1.93 -1.78
N GLN A 89 4.49 0.70 -1.52
CA GLN A 89 4.64 -0.33 -2.55
C GLN A 89 3.30 -0.77 -3.15
N LEU A 90 2.27 -0.96 -2.33
CA LEU A 90 0.93 -1.32 -2.81
C LEU A 90 0.31 -0.19 -3.63
N VAL A 91 0.51 1.06 -3.22
CA VAL A 91 0.09 2.24 -3.98
C VAL A 91 0.82 2.29 -5.32
N LYS A 92 2.16 2.16 -5.35
CA LYS A 92 2.93 2.14 -6.61
C LYS A 92 2.41 1.09 -7.58
N ARG A 93 2.13 -0.12 -7.09
CA ARG A 93 1.58 -1.24 -7.89
C ARG A 93 0.15 -1.00 -8.40
N ARG A 94 -0.61 -0.07 -7.80
CA ARG A 94 -1.95 0.33 -8.28
C ARG A 94 -1.87 1.22 -9.53
N PHE A 95 -0.75 1.91 -9.74
CA PHE A 95 -0.58 2.87 -10.84
C PHE A 95 0.47 2.45 -11.87
N SER A 96 1.07 1.27 -11.72
CA SER A 96 1.95 0.60 -12.68
C SER A 96 1.19 -0.17 -13.75
#